data_AF-A0A8T5P087-F1
#
_entry.id   AF-A0A8T5P087-F1
#
_cell.length_a   1.000
_cell.length_b   1.000
_cell.length_c   1.000
_cell.angle_alpha   90.00
_cell.angle_beta   90.00
_cell.angle_gamma   90.00
#
_symmetry.space_group_name_H-M   'P 1'
#
loop_
_entity.id
_entity.type
_entity.pdbx_description
1 polymer ?
#
loop_
_entity_poly.entity_id
_entity_poly.type
_entity_poly.pdbx_seq_one_letter_code
_entity_poly.pdbx_strand_id
1 'polypeptide(L)'
;MDVDVVVLMGLKDDVLAGIGDVLGADSAELVVGTFDAPEKYPKEFLDECFFFMQKLMGDEAAEKKIIPLYKKYHIKRVFSQ
;
A
#
# COMPACT_ATOMS: atom_id res chain seq x y z
N MET A 1 -9.29 7.55 19.00
CA MET A 1 -8.51 6.34 18.64
C MET A 1 -7.28 6.85 17.95
N ASP A 2 -6.26 7.15 18.74
CA ASP A 2 -4.93 7.53 18.29
C ASP A 2 -4.31 6.29 17.63
N VAL A 3 -4.52 6.14 16.32
CA VAL A 3 -3.64 5.28 15.53
C VAL A 3 -2.31 6.02 15.55
N ASP A 4 -1.38 5.54 16.37
CA ASP A 4 -0.05 6.11 16.57
C ASP A 4 0.54 6.52 15.22
N VAL A 5 0.68 7.82 14.99
CA VAL A 5 1.29 8.41 13.78
C VAL A 5 2.68 7.81 13.50
N VAL A 6 3.33 7.32 14.56
CA VAL A 6 4.62 6.60 14.53
C VAL A 6 4.51 5.24 13.82
N VAL A 7 3.40 4.52 13.95
CA VAL A 7 3.18 3.25 13.24
C VAL A 7 3.09 3.50 11.74
N LEU A 8 2.52 4.63 11.31
CA LEU A 8 2.30 4.93 9.88
C LEU A 8 3.53 5.51 9.17
N MET A 9 4.56 5.96 9.89
CA MET A 9 5.78 6.54 9.31
C MET A 9 6.55 5.58 8.38
N GLY A 10 6.33 4.27 8.47
CA GLY A 10 6.95 3.28 7.56
C GLY A 10 6.06 2.77 6.44
N LEU A 11 4.77 3.17 6.38
CA LEU A 11 3.80 2.60 5.44
C LEU A 11 4.20 2.85 3.99
N LYS A 12 4.64 4.08 3.70
CA LYS A 12 5.07 4.47 2.36
C LYS A 12 6.29 3.65 1.90
N ASP A 13 7.27 3.48 2.77
CA ASP A 13 8.51 2.75 2.48
C ASP A 13 8.27 1.25 2.26
N ASP A 14 7.41 0.65 3.09
CA ASP A 14 6.98 -0.73 2.94
C ASP A 14 6.26 -0.98 1.61
N VAL A 15 5.37 -0.06 1.20
CA VAL A 15 4.69 -0.13 -0.10
C VAL A 15 5.67 0.10 -1.24
N LEU A 16 6.59 1.06 -1.12
CA LEU A 16 7.66 1.29 -2.09
C LEU A 16 8.51 0.05 -2.30
N ALA A 17 8.89 -0.65 -1.24
CA ALA A 17 9.62 -1.91 -1.33
C ALA A 17 8.78 -3.00 -2.02
N GLY A 18 7.51 -3.14 -1.63
CA GLY A 18 6.59 -4.13 -2.20
C GLY A 18 6.32 -3.94 -3.70
N ILE A 19 6.10 -2.70 -4.14
CA ILE A 19 5.87 -2.32 -5.54
C ILE A 19 7.20 -2.29 -6.32
N GLY A 20 8.28 -1.85 -5.69
CA GLY A 20 9.62 -1.76 -6.28
C GLY A 20 10.17 -3.11 -6.72
N ASP A 21 9.88 -4.18 -5.97
CA ASP A 21 10.19 -5.56 -6.37
C ASP A 21 9.52 -5.97 -7.71
N VAL A 22 8.42 -5.32 -8.08
CA VAL A 22 7.60 -5.66 -9.25
C VAL A 22 7.94 -4.78 -10.45
N LEU A 23 8.00 -3.47 -10.23
CA LEU A 23 8.10 -2.46 -11.29
C LEU A 23 9.48 -1.83 -11.44
N GLY A 24 10.39 -2.14 -10.52
CA GLY A 24 11.63 -1.39 -10.32
C GLY A 24 11.44 -0.17 -9.43
N ALA A 25 12.51 0.24 -8.74
CA ALA A 25 12.49 1.32 -7.76
C ALA A 25 11.95 2.65 -8.33
N ASP A 26 12.44 3.06 -9.51
CA ASP A 26 12.05 4.32 -10.15
C ASP A 26 10.55 4.40 -10.45
N SER A 27 9.98 3.30 -10.96
CA SER A 27 8.54 3.20 -11.26
C SER A 27 7.69 3.20 -9.99
N ALA A 28 8.16 2.52 -8.94
CA ALA A 28 7.49 2.50 -7.65
C ALA A 28 7.48 3.89 -6.99
N GLU A 29 8.58 4.64 -7.10
CA GLU A 29 8.67 6.01 -6.59
C GLU A 29 7.72 6.95 -7.30
N LEU A 30 7.53 6.81 -8.62
CA LEU A 30 6.52 7.59 -9.34
C LEU A 30 5.11 7.30 -8.84
N VAL A 31 4.75 6.02 -8.67
CA VAL A 31 3.39 5.63 -8.26
C VAL A 31 3.13 6.04 -6.81
N VAL A 32 4.00 5.64 -5.88
CA VAL A 32 3.83 5.91 -4.46
C VAL A 32 4.09 7.39 -4.12
N GLY A 33 4.95 8.06 -4.89
CA GLY A 33 5.25 9.48 -4.76
C GLY A 33 4.09 10.40 -5.13
N THR A 34 3.14 9.95 -5.96
CA THR A 34 1.93 10.73 -6.29
C THR A 34 0.93 10.85 -5.14
N PHE A 35 1.07 10.04 -4.08
CA PHE A 35 0.18 10.11 -2.93
C PHE A 35 0.69 11.12 -1.90
N ASP A 36 -0.08 12.18 -1.69
CA ASP A 36 0.17 13.16 -0.64
C ASP A 36 -0.33 12.63 0.72
N ALA A 37 0.57 12.58 1.70
CA ALA A 37 0.30 12.20 3.09
C ALA A 37 -0.41 10.84 3.28
N PRO A 38 0.21 9.71 2.86
CA PRO A 38 -0.33 8.37 3.05
C PRO A 38 -0.64 8.03 4.52
N GLU A 39 0.00 8.69 5.48
CA GLU A 39 -0.28 8.56 6.91
C GLU A 39 -1.62 9.18 7.34
N LYS A 40 -2.16 10.15 6.58
CA LYS A 40 -3.48 10.74 6.86
C LYS A 40 -4.61 9.89 6.31
N TYR A 41 -4.36 9.21 5.20
CA TYR A 41 -5.33 8.39 4.46
C TYR A 41 -4.75 7.01 4.10
N PRO A 42 -4.33 6.21 5.11
CA PRO A 42 -3.54 5.01 4.87
C PRO A 42 -4.35 3.88 4.24
N LYS A 43 -5.68 3.87 4.44
CA LYS A 43 -6.56 2.91 3.80
C LYS A 43 -6.70 3.21 2.32
N GLU A 44 -7.03 4.44 1.98
CA GLU A 44 -7.18 4.90 0.60
C GLU A 44 -5.89 4.68 -0.18
N PHE A 45 -4.75 5.03 0.42
CA PHE A 45 -3.43 4.78 -0.15
C PHE A 45 -3.20 3.30 -0.48
N LEU A 46 -3.46 2.40 0.48
CA LEU A 46 -3.28 0.96 0.25
C LEU A 46 -4.31 0.38 -0.73
N ASP A 47 -5.54 0.90 -0.80
CA ASP A 47 -6.57 0.42 -1.71
C ASP A 47 -6.23 0.80 -3.15
N GLU A 48 -5.75 2.02 -3.37
CA GLU A 48 -5.27 2.48 -4.69
C GLU A 48 -4.02 1.71 -5.13
N CYS A 49 -3.05 1.52 -4.22
CA CYS A 49 -1.86 0.70 -4.51
C CYS A 49 -2.24 -0.75 -4.85
N PHE A 50 -3.22 -1.31 -4.13
CA PHE A 50 -3.73 -2.64 -4.42
C PHE A 50 -4.37 -2.69 -5.80
N PHE A 51 -5.31 -1.79 -6.11
CA PHE A 51 -5.98 -1.74 -7.40
C PHE A 51 -4.99 -1.61 -8.56
N PHE A 52 -3.99 -0.75 -8.41
CA PHE A 52 -2.94 -0.58 -9.40
C PHE A 52 -2.15 -1.89 -9.62
N MET A 53 -1.73 -2.56 -8.54
CA MET A 53 -1.03 -3.83 -8.65
C MET A 53 -1.92 -4.96 -9.21
N GLN A 54 -3.20 -5.01 -8.87
CA GLN A 54 -4.14 -5.96 -9.47
C GLN A 54 -4.14 -5.84 -11.00
N LYS A 55 -4.12 -4.61 -11.53
CA LYS A 55 -4.07 -4.37 -12.98
C LYS A 55 -2.76 -4.81 -13.63
N LEU A 56 -1.65 -4.80 -12.90
CA LEU A 56 -0.33 -5.12 -13.42
C LEU A 56 0.02 -6.61 -13.33
N MET A 57 -0.30 -7.26 -12.22
CA MET A 57 0.13 -8.64 -11.92
C MET A 57 -1.03 -9.61 -11.63
N GLY A 58 -2.27 -9.12 -11.60
CA GLY A 58 -3.44 -9.91 -11.25
C GLY A 58 -3.72 -9.96 -9.75
N ASP A 59 -4.94 -10.37 -9.41
CA ASP A 59 -5.50 -10.30 -8.06
C ASP A 59 -4.67 -11.06 -7.02
N GLU A 60 -4.37 -12.33 -7.30
CA GLU A 60 -3.69 -13.21 -6.33
C GLU A 60 -2.27 -12.72 -5.98
N ALA A 61 -1.54 -12.18 -6.96
CA ALA A 61 -0.20 -11.66 -6.74
C ALA A 61 -0.22 -10.33 -5.96
N ALA A 62 -1.16 -9.44 -6.30
CA ALA A 62 -1.34 -8.18 -5.60
C ALA A 62 -1.76 -8.40 -4.12
N GLU A 63 -2.65 -9.36 -3.87
CA GLU A 63 -3.10 -9.71 -2.52
C GLU A 63 -1.95 -10.17 -1.63
N LYS A 64 -1.09 -11.05 -2.14
CA LYS A 64 0.08 -11.57 -1.40
C LYS A 64 1.05 -10.46 -1.01
N LYS A 65 1.15 -9.37 -1.78
CA LYS A 65 2.04 -8.24 -1.50
C LYS A 65 1.41 -7.20 -0.56
N ILE A 66 0.12 -6.86 -0.74
CA ILE A 66 -0.51 -5.74 -0.02
C ILE A 66 -1.26 -6.15 1.24
N ILE A 67 -1.94 -7.30 1.27
CA ILE A 67 -2.68 -7.75 2.46
C ILE A 67 -1.80 -7.79 3.73
N PRO A 68 -0.52 -8.22 3.68
CA PRO A 68 0.37 -8.14 4.84
C PRO A 68 0.52 -6.73 5.41
N LEU A 69 0.48 -5.69 4.56
CA LEU A 69 0.59 -4.29 4.98
C LEU A 69 -0.68 -3.84 5.71
N TYR A 70 -1.87 -4.16 5.19
CA TYR A 70 -3.13 -3.91 5.91
C TYR A 70 -3.11 -4.47 7.33
N LYS A 71 -2.58 -5.70 7.49
CA LYS A 71 -2.45 -6.35 8.79
C LYS A 71 -1.39 -5.68 9.67
N LYS A 72 -0.21 -5.36 9.12
CA LYS A 72 0.91 -4.72 9.84
C LYS A 72 0.50 -3.37 10.43
N TYR A 73 -0.25 -2.57 9.67
CA TYR A 73 -0.67 -1.22 10.08
C TYR A 73 -2.07 -1.18 10.72
N HIS A 74 -2.67 -2.34 11.02
CA HIS A 74 -4.00 -2.47 11.62
C HIS A 74 -5.12 -1.73 10.86
N ILE A 75 -5.00 -1.64 9.54
CA ILE A 75 -5.95 -0.95 8.66
C ILE A 75 -7.07 -1.93 8.29
N LYS A 76 -8.32 -1.56 8.60
CA LYS A 76 -9.48 -2.38 8.23
C LYS A 76 -9.74 -2.27 6.74
N ARG A 77 -9.59 -3.39 6.03
CA ARG A 77 -10.06 -3.55 4.66
C ARG A 77 -11.43 -4.22 4.67
N VAL A 78 -12.42 -3.58 4.07
CA VAL A 78 -13.72 -4.21 3.83
C VAL A 78 -13.62 -4.88 2.47
N PHE A 79 -13.50 -6.20 2.45
CA PHE A 79 -13.67 -6.96 1.21
C PHE A 79 -15.16 -6.87 0.86
N SER A 80 -15.52 -5.94 -0.04
CA SER A 80 -16.83 -6.01 -0.67
C SER A 80 -16.86 -7.27 -1.53
N GLN A 81 -17.70 -8.21 -1.12
CA GLN A 81 -18.07 -9.41 -1.89
C GLN A 81 -18.79 -9.01 -3.18
#